data_AF-A0A521XXM9-F1
#
_entry.id   AF-A0A521XXM9-F1
#
_cell.length_a   1.000
_cell.length_b   1.000
_cell.length_c   1.000
_cell.angle_alpha   90.00
_cell.angle_beta   90.00
_cell.angle_gamma   90.00
#
_symmetry.space_group_name_H-M   'P 1'
#
loop_
_entity.id
_entity.type
_entity.pdbx_description
1 polymer ?
#
loop_
_entity_poly.entity_id
_entity_poly.type
_entity_poly.pdbx_seq_one_letter_code
_entity_poly.pdbx_strand_id
1 'polypeptide(L)'
;MKLIDRIISFFRRIKPRYHLSLDSQFYNLSTKNTVYRFKVFGEHTFPKFTFEDIQNNKRILYDINPIDLIKIAIENYNEIQKKSMLRVSEILRDNKYILSDGSTEKLLCGDEICDNILLIERIKNIDVYKIAYNTGFKHGRQLAREIIKQTTAASISQDWNGKIAQLQIVGGKKAQSEEHESE
;
A
#
# COMPACT_ATOMS: atom_id res chain seq x y z
N MET A 1 -56.06 -33.15 -11.49
CA MET A 1 -55.63 -31.76 -11.78
C MET A 1 -55.23 -30.98 -10.53
N LYS A 2 -56.15 -30.70 -9.58
CA LYS A 2 -55.90 -29.83 -8.39
C LYS A 2 -54.68 -30.19 -7.50
N LEU A 3 -54.27 -31.45 -7.46
CA LEU A 3 -53.16 -31.93 -6.61
C LEU A 3 -51.78 -31.65 -7.23
N ILE A 4 -51.67 -31.80 -8.56
CA ILE A 4 -50.47 -31.49 -9.33
C ILE A 4 -50.22 -29.98 -9.29
N ASP A 5 -51.27 -29.17 -9.44
CA ASP A 5 -51.17 -27.72 -9.36
C ASP A 5 -50.71 -27.24 -7.97
N ARG A 6 -51.19 -27.88 -6.90
CA ARG A 6 -50.72 -27.63 -5.52
C ARG A 6 -49.25 -27.98 -5.33
N ILE A 7 -48.82 -29.14 -5.81
CA ILE A 7 -47.43 -29.59 -5.72
C ILE A 7 -46.52 -28.61 -6.50
N ILE A 8 -46.89 -28.24 -7.72
CA ILE A 8 -46.15 -27.26 -8.53
C ILE A 8 -46.08 -25.91 -7.82
N SER A 9 -47.17 -25.44 -7.21
CA SER A 9 -47.19 -24.17 -6.46
C SER A 9 -46.26 -24.19 -5.23
N PHE A 10 -46.18 -25.34 -4.55
CA PHE A 10 -45.29 -25.53 -3.40
C PHE A 10 -43.82 -25.52 -3.83
N PHE A 11 -43.47 -26.21 -4.92
CA PHE A 11 -42.12 -26.16 -5.48
C PHE A 11 -41.74 -24.79 -6.06
N ARG A 12 -42.70 -24.04 -6.63
CA ARG A 12 -42.47 -22.64 -7.05
C ARG A 12 -42.13 -21.74 -5.86
N ARG A 13 -42.66 -22.02 -4.67
CA ARG A 13 -42.39 -21.29 -3.43
C ARG A 13 -41.00 -21.59 -2.84
N ILE A 14 -40.38 -22.71 -3.21
CA ILE A 14 -39.05 -23.13 -2.74
C ILE A 14 -37.94 -22.73 -3.74
N LYS A 15 -38.27 -22.10 -4.87
CA LYS A 15 -37.24 -21.62 -5.80
C LYS A 15 -36.30 -20.66 -5.08
N PRO A 16 -34.98 -20.92 -5.09
CA PRO A 16 -34.04 -20.03 -4.47
C PRO A 16 -34.09 -18.68 -5.20
N ARG A 17 -33.97 -17.60 -4.42
CA ARG A 17 -33.98 -16.24 -4.96
C ARG A 17 -32.80 -15.97 -5.91
N TYR A 18 -31.71 -16.72 -5.74
CA TYR A 18 -30.48 -16.65 -6.51
C TYR A 18 -30.16 -18.03 -7.08
N HIS A 19 -29.81 -18.08 -8.37
CA HIS A 19 -29.60 -19.32 -9.11
C HIS A 19 -28.12 -19.68 -9.26
N LEU A 20 -27.20 -18.76 -8.97
CA LEU A 20 -25.76 -18.93 -9.13
C LEU A 20 -25.05 -18.81 -7.78
N SER A 21 -24.29 -19.85 -7.43
CA SER A 21 -23.34 -19.84 -6.31
C SER A 21 -21.92 -19.93 -6.83
N LEU A 22 -21.00 -19.15 -6.27
CA LEU A 22 -19.59 -19.20 -6.68
C LEU A 22 -18.99 -20.56 -6.33
N ASP A 23 -18.39 -21.21 -7.32
CA ASP A 23 -17.80 -22.55 -7.18
C ASP A 23 -16.26 -22.46 -7.18
N SER A 24 -15.69 -21.73 -8.12
CA SER A 24 -14.23 -21.52 -8.18
C SER A 24 -13.89 -20.27 -8.98
N GLN A 25 -12.63 -19.83 -8.87
CA GLN A 25 -12.08 -18.77 -9.70
C GLN A 25 -10.68 -19.12 -10.16
N PHE A 26 -10.29 -18.60 -11.31
CA PHE A 26 -8.96 -18.82 -11.88
C PHE A 26 -8.57 -17.66 -12.79
N TYR A 27 -7.25 -17.44 -12.91
CA TYR A 27 -6.71 -16.43 -13.80
C TYR A 27 -6.56 -17.00 -15.21
N ASN A 28 -7.17 -16.35 -16.21
CA ASN A 28 -7.03 -16.73 -17.60
C ASN A 28 -5.85 -15.98 -18.24
N LEU A 29 -4.80 -16.71 -18.60
CA LEU A 29 -3.57 -16.17 -19.21
C LEU A 29 -3.82 -15.54 -20.59
N SER A 30 -4.75 -16.08 -21.38
CA SER A 30 -5.04 -15.60 -22.73
C SER A 30 -5.73 -14.24 -22.71
N THR A 31 -6.76 -14.10 -21.87
CA THR A 31 -7.54 -12.85 -21.75
C THR A 31 -7.01 -11.90 -20.67
N LYS A 32 -5.98 -12.32 -19.91
CA LYS A 32 -5.37 -11.59 -18.78
C LYS A 32 -6.36 -11.17 -17.68
N ASN A 33 -7.47 -11.88 -17.55
CA ASN A 33 -8.55 -11.57 -16.63
C ASN A 33 -8.86 -12.75 -15.69
N THR A 34 -9.29 -12.42 -14.48
CA THR A 34 -9.84 -13.40 -13.52
C THR A 34 -11.24 -13.80 -13.97
N VAL A 35 -11.47 -15.11 -14.03
CA VAL A 35 -12.74 -15.73 -14.45
C VAL A 35 -13.34 -16.45 -13.25
N TYR A 36 -14.63 -16.20 -13.02
CA TYR A 36 -15.42 -16.79 -11.95
C TYR A 36 -16.34 -17.86 -12.53
N ARG A 37 -16.24 -19.09 -12.01
CA ARG A 37 -17.10 -20.22 -12.36
C ARG A 37 -18.20 -20.35 -11.31
N PHE A 38 -19.44 -20.40 -11.76
CA PHE A 38 -20.60 -20.54 -10.89
C PHE A 38 -21.25 -21.91 -11.06
N LYS A 39 -21.80 -22.44 -9.97
CA LYS A 39 -22.71 -23.58 -10.01
C LYS A 39 -24.15 -23.08 -10.13
N VAL A 40 -24.87 -23.58 -11.13
CA VAL A 40 -26.31 -23.30 -11.26
C VAL A 40 -27.10 -24.23 -10.33
N PHE A 41 -28.03 -23.66 -9.57
CA PHE A 41 -28.90 -24.43 -8.69
C PHE A 41 -29.81 -25.37 -9.49
N GLY A 42 -29.79 -26.66 -9.15
CA GLY A 42 -30.66 -27.66 -9.79
C GLY A 42 -30.22 -28.12 -11.18
N GLU A 43 -29.07 -27.64 -11.68
CA GLU A 43 -28.53 -28.04 -12.99
C GLU A 43 -27.09 -28.56 -12.87
N HIS A 44 -26.62 -29.29 -13.90
CA HIS A 44 -25.22 -29.71 -14.05
C HIS A 44 -24.40 -28.74 -14.93
N THR A 45 -24.82 -27.47 -14.96
CA THR A 45 -24.20 -26.41 -15.75
C THR A 45 -23.29 -25.54 -14.88
N PHE A 46 -22.19 -25.08 -15.49
CA PHE A 46 -21.16 -24.27 -14.82
C PHE A 46 -20.76 -23.05 -15.66
N PRO A 47 -21.62 -22.01 -15.73
CA PRO A 47 -21.31 -20.80 -16.46
C PRO A 47 -20.09 -20.09 -15.87
N LYS A 48 -19.39 -19.36 -16.73
CA LYS A 48 -18.16 -18.65 -16.42
C LYS A 48 -18.32 -17.19 -16.82
N PHE A 49 -17.99 -16.29 -15.92
CA PHE A 49 -18.10 -14.85 -16.14
C PHE A 49 -16.84 -14.14 -15.65
N THR A 50 -16.44 -13.10 -16.35
CA THR A 50 -15.48 -12.12 -15.82
C THR A 50 -16.20 -11.14 -14.89
N PHE A 51 -15.43 -10.35 -14.15
CA PHE A 51 -16.02 -9.27 -13.35
C PHE A 51 -16.81 -8.27 -14.22
N GLU A 52 -16.28 -7.94 -15.40
CA GLU A 52 -16.90 -7.02 -16.34
C GLU A 52 -18.25 -7.56 -16.85
N ASP A 53 -18.32 -8.86 -17.16
CA ASP A 53 -19.57 -9.53 -17.55
C ASP A 53 -20.64 -9.42 -16.45
N ILE A 54 -20.25 -9.64 -15.20
CA ILE A 54 -21.15 -9.57 -14.03
C ILE A 54 -21.66 -8.14 -13.83
N GLN A 55 -20.76 -7.15 -13.94
CA GLN A 55 -21.10 -5.73 -13.76
C GLN A 55 -22.04 -5.21 -14.85
N ASN A 56 -21.81 -5.61 -16.10
CA ASN A 56 -22.54 -5.08 -17.25
C ASN A 56 -23.84 -5.83 -17.54
N ASN A 57 -24.02 -7.05 -17.02
CA ASN A 57 -25.23 -7.84 -17.23
C ASN A 57 -26.09 -7.92 -15.96
N LYS A 58 -27.15 -7.10 -15.93
CA LYS A 58 -28.12 -7.08 -14.82
C LYS A 58 -28.70 -8.45 -14.48
N ARG A 59 -28.96 -9.32 -15.46
CA ARG A 59 -29.53 -10.65 -15.20
C ARG A 59 -28.56 -11.52 -14.40
N ILE A 60 -27.29 -11.56 -14.83
CA ILE A 60 -26.22 -12.27 -14.13
C ILE A 60 -26.07 -11.72 -12.71
N LEU A 61 -26.03 -10.39 -12.58
CA LEU A 61 -25.90 -9.71 -11.28
C LEU A 61 -27.00 -10.12 -10.28
N TYR A 62 -28.25 -10.20 -10.73
CA TYR A 62 -29.38 -10.57 -9.88
C TYR A 62 -29.50 -12.08 -9.62
N ASP A 63 -28.91 -12.93 -10.46
CA ASP A 63 -28.92 -14.38 -10.29
C ASP A 63 -27.82 -14.88 -9.34
N ILE A 64 -26.77 -14.08 -9.07
CA ILE A 64 -25.68 -14.42 -8.16
C ILE A 64 -26.08 -14.20 -6.70
N ASN A 65 -25.69 -15.14 -5.83
CA ASN A 65 -25.81 -14.97 -4.39
C ASN A 65 -25.08 -13.69 -3.92
N PRO A 66 -25.75 -12.76 -3.21
CA PRO A 66 -25.16 -11.48 -2.81
C PRO A 66 -23.89 -11.61 -1.96
N ILE A 67 -23.76 -12.68 -1.17
CA ILE A 67 -22.53 -12.95 -0.39
C ILE A 67 -21.34 -13.17 -1.34
N ASP A 68 -21.55 -13.92 -2.41
CA ASP A 68 -20.51 -14.21 -3.39
C ASP A 68 -20.20 -12.98 -4.24
N LEU A 69 -21.22 -12.19 -4.58
CA LEU A 69 -21.04 -10.93 -5.28
C LEU A 69 -20.15 -9.95 -4.49
N ILE A 70 -20.35 -9.84 -3.18
CA ILE A 70 -19.51 -9.03 -2.29
C ILE A 70 -18.06 -9.53 -2.29
N LYS A 71 -17.84 -10.84 -2.18
CA LYS A 71 -16.49 -11.42 -2.23
C LYS A 71 -15.78 -11.07 -3.53
N ILE A 72 -16.46 -11.27 -4.66
CA ILE A 72 -15.93 -10.96 -5.99
C ILE A 72 -15.56 -9.48 -6.11
N ALA A 73 -16.41 -8.58 -5.61
CA ALA A 73 -16.13 -7.14 -5.63
C ALA A 73 -14.91 -6.75 -4.79
N ILE A 74 -14.78 -7.30 -3.58
CA ILE A 74 -13.62 -7.05 -2.71
C ILE A 74 -12.33 -7.56 -3.35
N GLU A 75 -12.37 -8.76 -3.92
CA GLU A 75 -11.20 -9.35 -4.56
C GLU A 75 -10.74 -8.55 -5.78
N ASN A 76 -11.67 -8.15 -6.65
CA ASN A 76 -11.32 -7.31 -7.80
C ASN A 76 -10.77 -5.96 -7.35
N TYR A 77 -11.39 -5.32 -6.36
CA TYR A 77 -10.85 -4.08 -5.79
C TYR A 77 -9.40 -4.27 -5.32
N ASN A 78 -9.12 -5.35 -4.59
CA ASN A 78 -7.77 -5.67 -4.14
C ASN A 78 -6.80 -5.94 -5.29
N GLU A 79 -7.23 -6.59 -6.38
CA GLU A 79 -6.40 -6.78 -7.57
C GLU A 79 -6.08 -5.47 -8.29
N ILE A 80 -7.07 -4.58 -8.44
CA ILE A 80 -6.86 -3.25 -9.02
C ILE A 80 -5.87 -2.46 -8.16
N GLN A 81 -6.05 -2.46 -6.84
CA GLN A 81 -5.15 -1.77 -5.91
C GLN A 81 -3.71 -2.32 -6.01
N LYS A 82 -3.54 -3.63 -6.13
CA LYS A 82 -2.22 -4.25 -6.35
C LYS A 82 -1.57 -3.81 -7.67
N LYS A 83 -2.35 -3.64 -8.73
CA LYS A 83 -1.87 -3.15 -10.03
C LYS A 83 -1.52 -1.67 -10.00
N SER A 84 -2.21 -0.86 -9.19
CA SER A 84 -1.97 0.58 -9.08
C SER A 84 -0.88 0.99 -8.08
N MET A 85 -0.27 0.01 -7.38
CA MET A 85 0.81 0.28 -6.43
C MET A 85 2.11 0.69 -7.14
N LEU A 86 2.63 1.84 -6.71
CA LEU A 86 3.94 2.34 -7.07
C LEU A 86 5.02 1.54 -6.34
N ARG A 87 6.09 1.24 -7.06
CA ARG A 87 7.30 0.62 -6.52
C ARG A 87 8.41 1.66 -6.46
N VAL A 88 9.18 1.66 -5.38
CA VAL A 88 10.46 2.37 -5.36
C VAL A 88 11.43 1.57 -6.23
N SER A 89 11.72 2.07 -7.43
CA SER A 89 12.68 1.41 -8.35
C SER A 89 14.12 1.74 -7.94
N GLU A 90 14.36 2.97 -7.49
CA GLU A 90 15.70 3.41 -7.07
C GLU A 90 15.65 4.39 -5.90
N ILE A 91 16.66 4.31 -5.03
CA ILE A 91 16.91 5.24 -3.93
C ILE A 91 18.17 6.05 -4.26
N LEU A 92 18.00 7.36 -4.42
CA LEU A 92 19.07 8.28 -4.79
C LEU A 92 19.58 9.08 -3.59
N ARG A 93 20.71 9.77 -3.80
CA ARG A 93 21.27 10.70 -2.81
C ARG A 93 20.30 11.85 -2.52
N ASP A 94 20.51 12.49 -1.37
CA ASP A 94 19.74 13.66 -0.90
C ASP A 94 18.25 13.42 -0.66
N ASN A 95 17.88 12.19 -0.31
CA ASN A 95 16.50 11.80 0.02
C ASN A 95 15.57 11.92 -1.20
N LYS A 96 16.03 11.40 -2.33
CA LYS A 96 15.29 11.34 -3.60
C LYS A 96 15.02 9.90 -4.00
N TYR A 97 13.89 9.67 -4.65
CA TYR A 97 13.37 8.35 -4.96
C TYR A 97 12.80 8.33 -6.37
N ILE A 98 13.05 7.25 -7.09
CA ILE A 98 12.34 6.97 -8.35
C ILE A 98 11.19 6.02 -8.03
N LEU A 99 9.97 6.48 -8.29
CA LEU A 99 8.76 5.67 -8.18
C LEU A 99 8.31 5.23 -9.57
N SER A 100 7.96 3.96 -9.71
CA SER A 100 7.49 3.39 -10.96
C SER A 100 6.15 2.66 -10.79
N ASP A 101 5.25 2.83 -11.76
CA ASP A 101 4.05 2.02 -11.93
C ASP A 101 4.22 0.89 -12.95
N GLY A 102 5.45 0.65 -13.41
CA GLY A 102 5.79 -0.32 -14.46
C GLY A 102 5.69 0.21 -15.89
N SER A 103 5.12 1.40 -16.09
CA SER A 103 5.03 2.07 -17.40
C SER A 103 5.75 3.41 -17.43
N THR A 104 5.69 4.14 -16.31
CA THR A 104 6.30 5.45 -16.14
C THR A 104 7.15 5.47 -14.88
N GLU A 105 8.18 6.30 -14.90
CA GLU A 105 9.03 6.57 -13.74
C GLU A 105 8.94 8.05 -13.38
N LYS A 106 8.88 8.33 -12.08
CA LYS A 106 8.84 9.69 -11.56
C LYS A 106 9.86 9.86 -10.44
N LEU A 107 10.70 10.87 -10.60
CA LEU A 107 11.62 11.32 -9.56
C LEU A 107 10.88 12.22 -8.58
N LEU A 108 10.92 11.88 -7.29
CA LEU A 108 10.34 12.66 -6.21
C LEU A 108 11.30 12.72 -5.02
N CYS A 109 11.26 13.80 -4.25
CA CYS A 109 11.94 13.88 -2.97
C CYS A 109 11.07 13.30 -1.84
N GLY A 110 11.69 12.92 -0.72
CA GLY A 110 10.95 12.35 0.41
C GLY A 110 9.91 13.31 0.99
N ASP A 111 10.15 14.62 0.95
CA ASP A 111 9.18 15.64 1.37
C ASP A 111 7.91 15.61 0.50
N GLU A 112 8.08 15.63 -0.82
CA GLU A 112 6.97 15.53 -1.79
C GLU A 112 6.14 14.25 -1.63
N ILE A 113 6.79 13.15 -1.23
CA ILE A 113 6.12 11.88 -0.98
C ILE A 113 5.35 11.94 0.34
N CYS A 114 6.00 12.42 1.41
CA CYS A 114 5.40 12.48 2.75
C CYS A 114 4.23 13.47 2.85
N ASP A 115 4.25 14.54 2.06
CA ASP A 115 3.19 15.56 2.04
C ASP A 115 1.98 15.16 1.18
N ASN A 116 2.07 14.08 0.41
CA ASN A 116 1.01 13.65 -0.50
C ASN A 116 0.39 12.30 -0.07
N ILE A 117 -0.72 12.39 0.66
CA ILE A 117 -1.42 11.20 1.18
C ILE A 117 -1.87 10.22 0.10
N LEU A 118 -2.32 10.72 -1.05
CA LEU A 118 -2.76 9.89 -2.19
C LEU A 118 -1.59 9.10 -2.79
N LEU A 119 -0.38 9.61 -2.65
CA LEU A 119 0.84 8.98 -3.14
C LEU A 119 1.35 7.93 -2.15
N ILE A 120 1.24 8.22 -0.85
CA ILE A 120 1.52 7.27 0.25
C ILE A 120 0.64 6.04 0.15
N GLU A 121 -0.67 6.20 -0.07
CA GLU A 121 -1.62 5.09 -0.21
C GLU A 121 -1.28 4.14 -1.37
N ARG A 122 -0.53 4.63 -2.35
CA ARG A 122 -0.11 3.86 -3.52
C ARG A 122 1.26 3.24 -3.37
N ILE A 123 2.02 3.50 -2.30
CA ILE A 123 3.34 2.88 -2.06
C ILE A 123 3.18 1.77 -1.01
N LYS A 124 4.02 0.73 -1.07
CA LYS A 124 4.08 -0.27 0.00
C LYS A 124 4.45 0.38 1.33
N ASN A 125 3.70 0.05 2.39
CA ASN A 125 3.95 0.58 3.75
C ASN A 125 5.41 0.50 4.20
N ILE A 126 6.09 -0.62 3.92
CA ILE A 126 7.52 -0.78 4.30
C ILE A 126 8.43 0.27 3.66
N ASP A 127 8.13 0.68 2.43
CA ASP A 127 8.90 1.68 1.71
C ASP A 127 8.52 3.10 2.18
N VAL A 128 7.23 3.34 2.43
CA VAL A 128 6.75 4.58 3.07
C VAL A 128 7.47 4.82 4.40
N TYR A 129 7.57 3.81 5.26
CA TYR A 129 8.23 3.95 6.56
C TYR A 129 9.70 4.32 6.42
N LYS A 130 10.41 3.72 5.45
CA LYS A 130 11.81 4.05 5.16
C LYS A 130 11.96 5.49 4.64
N ILE A 131 11.06 5.91 3.75
CA ILE A 131 11.07 7.27 3.19
C ILE A 131 10.81 8.28 4.31
N ALA A 132 9.78 8.07 5.12
CA ALA A 132 9.43 8.96 6.24
C ALA A 132 10.57 9.04 7.26
N TYR A 133 11.19 7.91 7.61
CA TYR A 133 12.35 7.87 8.50
C TYR A 133 13.52 8.70 7.97
N ASN A 134 13.91 8.49 6.71
CA ASN A 134 15.04 9.21 6.11
C ASN A 134 14.76 10.72 5.97
N THR A 135 13.52 11.07 5.64
CA THR A 135 13.05 12.46 5.54
C THR A 135 13.15 13.15 6.90
N GLY A 136 12.55 12.56 7.94
CA GLY A 136 12.63 13.09 9.30
C GLY A 136 14.06 13.18 9.83
N PHE A 137 14.90 12.18 9.54
CA PHE A 137 16.31 12.21 9.93
C PHE A 137 17.10 13.32 9.21
N LYS A 138 16.80 13.58 7.93
CA LYS A 138 17.39 14.69 7.18
C LYS A 138 16.99 16.04 7.78
N HIS A 139 15.71 16.26 8.06
CA HIS A 139 15.23 17.47 8.72
C HIS A 139 15.85 17.66 10.10
N GLY A 140 15.90 16.61 10.93
CA GLY A 140 16.51 16.68 12.26
C GLY A 140 17.98 17.12 12.21
N ARG A 141 18.76 16.62 11.25
CA ARG A 141 20.16 17.07 11.06
C ARG A 141 20.26 18.50 10.55
N GLN A 142 19.35 18.93 9.67
CA GLN A 142 19.32 20.31 9.19
C GLN A 142 19.02 21.27 10.33
N LEU A 143 17.97 20.97 11.12
CA LEU A 143 17.60 21.75 12.30
C LEU A 143 18.74 21.82 13.32
N ALA A 144 19.39 20.69 13.63
CA ALA A 144 20.53 20.69 14.55
C ALA A 144 21.68 21.58 14.05
N ARG A 145 21.98 21.56 12.75
CA ARG A 145 23.00 22.45 12.16
C ARG A 145 22.60 23.92 12.23
N GLU A 146 21.33 24.24 12.03
CA GLU A 146 20.81 25.60 12.14
C GLU A 146 20.91 26.12 13.58
N ILE A 147 20.52 25.31 14.55
CA ILE A 147 20.67 25.64 15.98
C ILE A 147 22.13 25.90 16.32
N ILE A 148 23.06 25.03 15.91
CA ILE A 148 24.49 25.22 16.16
C ILE A 148 24.98 26.53 15.54
N LYS A 149 24.61 26.81 14.28
CA LYS A 149 25.02 28.05 13.61
C LYS A 149 24.50 29.29 14.34
N GLN A 150 23.24 29.28 14.79
CA GLN A 150 22.64 30.39 15.53
C GLN A 150 23.32 30.57 16.90
N THR A 151 23.57 29.50 17.64
CA THR A 151 24.26 29.56 18.94
C THR A 151 25.70 30.06 18.79
N THR A 152 26.42 29.61 17.77
CA THR A 152 27.81 30.04 17.51
C THR A 152 27.87 31.51 17.05
N ALA A 153 26.90 31.94 16.23
CA ALA A 153 26.79 33.35 15.85
C ALA A 153 26.40 34.26 17.04
N ALA A 154 25.52 33.78 17.92
CA ALA A 154 25.13 34.49 19.14
C ALA A 154 26.30 34.61 20.13
N SER A 155 27.08 33.54 20.33
CA SER A 155 28.27 33.58 21.19
C SER A 155 29.36 34.50 20.64
N ILE A 156 29.57 34.53 19.32
CA ILE A 156 30.51 35.47 18.69
C ILE A 156 30.04 36.92 18.88
N SER A 157 28.73 37.20 18.82
CA SER A 157 28.21 38.56 19.04
C SER A 157 28.33 39.06 20.48
N GLN A 158 28.32 38.16 21.47
CA GLN A 158 28.53 38.51 22.88
C GLN A 158 30.01 38.67 23.26
N ASP A 159 30.93 38.03 22.52
CA ASP A 159 32.38 38.09 22.78
C ASP A 159 33.02 39.44 22.37
N TRP A 160 32.33 40.26 21.56
CA TRP A 160 32.80 41.61 21.21
C TRP A 160 32.75 42.63 22.37
N ASN A 161 32.26 42.23 23.55
CA ASN A 161 32.29 43.03 24.78
C ASN A 161 33.37 42.57 25.79
N GLY A 162 34.47 41.99 25.29
CA GLY A 162 35.77 42.09 25.97
C GLY A 162 36.07 41.11 27.10
N LYS A 163 35.57 39.87 27.06
CA LYS A 163 36.12 38.77 27.88
C LYS A 163 36.07 37.44 27.13
N ILE A 164 37.23 37.04 26.61
CA ILE A 164 37.47 35.78 25.91
C ILE A 164 37.03 34.60 26.78
N ALA A 165 35.91 33.96 26.43
CA ALA A 165 35.51 32.69 27.03
C ALA A 165 36.12 31.53 26.23
N GLN A 166 37.09 30.82 26.83
CA GLN A 166 37.60 29.57 26.26
C GLN A 166 36.53 28.47 26.36
N LEU A 167 36.08 27.97 25.21
CA LEU A 167 35.22 26.79 25.13
C LEU A 167 36.05 25.52 25.31
N GLN A 168 35.93 24.87 26.47
CA GLN A 168 36.37 23.48 26.63
C GLN A 168 35.39 22.55 25.92
N ILE A 169 35.85 21.94 24.83
CA ILE A 169 35.16 20.79 24.23
C ILE A 169 35.36 19.62 25.18
N VAL A 170 34.31 19.22 25.90
CA VAL A 170 34.29 17.99 26.70
C VAL A 170 34.28 16.80 25.74
N GLY A 171 35.48 16.42 25.29
CA GLY A 171 35.71 15.20 24.52
C GLY A 171 35.44 13.98 25.41
N GLY A 172 34.53 13.12 24.97
CA GLY A 172 34.25 11.85 25.61
C GLY A 172 35.52 11.01 25.81
N LYS A 173 35.66 10.42 27.00
CA LYS A 173 36.73 9.51 27.38
C LYS A 173 36.90 8.42 26.32
N LYS A 174 38.01 8.45 25.57
CA LYS A 174 38.53 7.24 24.91
C LYS A 174 39.11 6.35 25.99
N ALA A 175 38.62 5.11 26.05
CA ALA A 175 39.22 4.04 26.83
C ALA A 175 40.66 3.82 26.34
N GLN A 176 41.62 3.87 27.28
CA GLN A 176 42.98 3.38 27.05
C GLN A 176 42.94 1.86 27.15
N SER A 177 43.27 1.19 26.04
CA SER A 177 43.73 -0.19 26.03
C SER A 177 45.21 -0.19 26.45
N GLU A 178 45.51 -0.82 27.58
CA GLU A 178 46.87 -1.15 27.99
C GLU A 178 47.38 -2.31 27.12
N GLU A 179 48.36 -2.04 26.25
CA GLU A 179 49.26 -3.06 25.73
C GLU A 179 50.48 -3.09 26.67
N HIS A 180 50.59 -4.16 27.45
CA HIS A 180 51.80 -4.52 28.16
C HIS A 180 52.68 -5.32 27.19
N GLU A 181 53.77 -4.72 26.73
CA GLU A 181 54.87 -5.40 26.08
C GLU A 181 56.16 -4.96 26.79
N SER A 182 56.79 -5.88 27.51
CA SER A 182 58.18 -5.76 27.95
C SER A 182 58.70 -7.13 28.34
N GLU A 183 59.57 -7.63 27.45
CA GLU A 183 60.83 -8.38 27.64
C GLU A 183 60.87 -9.60 28.58
#